data_AF-A0A2E3XW42-F1
#
_entry.id   AF-A0A2E3XW42-F1
#
_cell.length_a   1.000
_cell.length_b   1.000
_cell.length_c   1.000
_cell.angle_alpha   90.00
_cell.angle_beta   90.00
_cell.angle_gamma   90.00
#
_symmetry.space_group_name_H-M   'P 1'
#
loop_
_entity.id
_entity.type
_entity.pdbx_description
1 polymer ?
#
loop_
_entity_poly.entity_id
_entity_poly.type
_entity_poly.pdbx_seq_one_letter_code
_entity_poly.pdbx_strand_id
1 'polypeptide(L)'
;MQNNFLRDGDIIVRTFNLNSLIRTVPSTILVLTLCLFLGSCGLATTRPKLEMRMAQSAFVAAKEANAQTLAPGLYRKAEFYYLKAKSSYKRKYFNKAKQYAILSQKFAEKAEYISIRKKALENL
;
A
#
# COMPACT_ATOMS: atom_id res chain seq x y z
N MET A 1 -21.44 -7.70 -2.60
CA MET A 1 -21.14 -6.82 -3.76
C MET A 1 -19.88 -7.33 -4.44
N GLN A 2 -20.07 -7.95 -5.61
CA GLN A 2 -19.07 -8.66 -6.39
C GLN A 2 -18.04 -7.71 -7.04
N ASN A 3 -16.78 -8.14 -7.00
CA ASN A 3 -15.74 -8.08 -8.04
C ASN A 3 -15.76 -6.94 -9.06
N ASN A 4 -14.75 -6.07 -8.98
CA ASN A 4 -14.18 -5.39 -10.14
C ASN A 4 -12.67 -5.63 -10.17
N PHE A 5 -12.31 -6.79 -10.73
CA PHE A 5 -10.97 -7.22 -11.09
C PHE A 5 -10.95 -7.41 -12.60
N LEU A 6 -10.62 -6.35 -13.35
CA LEU A 6 -10.25 -6.37 -14.78
C LEU A 6 -9.27 -5.20 -14.94
N ARG A 7 -7.96 -5.46 -15.03
CA ARG A 7 -7.17 -5.66 -16.25
C ARG A 7 -7.11 -4.39 -17.10
N ASP A 8 -6.24 -3.47 -16.70
CA ASP A 8 -5.74 -2.41 -17.58
C ASP A 8 -4.26 -2.69 -17.87
N GLY A 9 -3.95 -2.94 -19.13
CA GLY A 9 -2.59 -2.90 -19.64
C GLY A 9 -2.18 -4.10 -20.48
N ASP A 10 -2.92 -4.39 -21.55
CA ASP A 10 -2.32 -5.05 -22.71
C ASP A 10 -1.25 -4.11 -23.28
N ILE A 11 0.00 -4.32 -22.86
CA ILE A 11 1.15 -3.73 -23.53
C ILE A 11 1.30 -4.49 -24.84
N ILE A 12 0.68 -3.96 -25.89
CA ILE A 12 0.97 -4.34 -27.28
C ILE A 12 2.42 -3.94 -27.53
N VAL A 13 3.34 -4.89 -27.36
CA VAL A 13 4.73 -4.75 -27.79
C VAL A 13 4.71 -4.73 -29.31
N ARG A 14 4.62 -3.54 -29.91
CA ARG A 14 4.96 -3.36 -31.32
C ARG A 14 6.45 -3.67 -31.45
N THR A 15 6.75 -4.83 -32.02
CA THR A 15 8.10 -5.21 -32.46
C THR A 15 8.53 -4.25 -33.57
N PHE A 16 9.12 -3.13 -33.16
CA PHE A 16 9.79 -2.21 -34.07
C PHE A 16 11.05 -2.90 -34.59
N ASN A 17 11.14 -3.05 -35.91
CA ASN A 17 12.21 -3.75 -36.58
C ASN A 17 13.53 -2.99 -36.37
N LEU A 18 14.41 -3.52 -35.52
CA LEU A 18 15.58 -2.81 -34.95
C LEU A 18 16.74 -2.61 -35.95
N ASN A 19 16.73 -3.33 -37.07
CA ASN A 19 17.88 -3.42 -37.98
C ASN A 19 18.03 -2.27 -38.99
N SER A 20 17.01 -1.44 -39.20
CA SER A 20 17.06 -0.34 -40.19
C SER A 20 17.54 0.99 -39.61
N LEU A 21 17.59 1.16 -38.29
CA LEU A 21 17.93 2.45 -37.65
C LEU A 21 19.42 2.57 -37.26
N ILE A 22 20.17 1.47 -37.21
CA ILE A 22 21.53 1.41 -36.65
C ILE A 22 22.59 1.98 -37.61
N ARG A 23 22.28 2.14 -38.91
CA ARG A 23 23.30 2.41 -39.95
C ARG A 23 23.69 3.88 -40.14
N THR A 24 23.02 4.84 -39.51
CA THR A 24 23.24 6.29 -39.76
C THR A 24 23.39 7.16 -38.51
N VAL A 25 23.30 6.60 -37.30
CA VAL A 25 23.37 7.37 -36.05
C VAL A 25 24.83 7.56 -35.58
N PRO A 26 25.35 8.80 -35.46
CA PRO A 26 26.68 9.07 -34.90
C PRO A 26 26.76 8.63 -33.42
N SER A 27 27.95 8.17 -32.99
CA SER A 27 28.16 7.56 -31.66
C SER A 27 27.75 8.47 -30.48
N THR A 28 27.73 9.78 -30.68
CA THR A 28 27.29 10.79 -29.71
C THR A 28 25.79 10.73 -29.43
N ILE A 29 24.95 10.44 -30.44
CA ILE A 29 23.49 10.31 -30.28
C ILE A 29 23.13 9.01 -29.55
N LEU A 30 23.91 7.94 -29.76
CA LEU A 30 23.75 6.67 -29.05
C LEU A 30 24.03 6.82 -27.54
N VAL A 31 25.09 7.55 -27.17
CA VAL A 31 25.43 7.84 -25.76
C VAL A 31 24.39 8.73 -25.10
N LEU A 32 23.89 9.75 -25.79
CA LEU A 32 22.84 10.64 -25.27
C LEU A 32 21.51 9.89 -25.02
N THR A 33 21.17 8.98 -25.92
CA THR A 33 19.97 8.14 -25.79
C THR A 33 20.12 7.16 -24.62
N LEU A 34 21.30 6.58 -24.41
CA LEU A 34 21.62 5.71 -23.27
C LEU A 34 21.51 6.45 -21.92
N CYS A 35 21.98 7.70 -21.85
CA CYS A 35 21.83 8.52 -20.64
C CYS A 35 20.36 8.81 -20.28
N LEU A 36 19.48 9.00 -21.27
CA LEU A 36 18.05 9.24 -21.04
C LEU A 36 17.32 7.99 -20.53
N PHE A 37 17.67 6.80 -21.01
CA PHE A 37 17.07 5.54 -20.52
C PHE A 37 17.53 5.17 -19.11
N LEU A 38 18.76 5.53 -18.71
CA LEU A 38 19.25 5.31 -17.34
C LEU A 38 18.63 6.29 -16.32
N GLY A 39 18.15 7.46 -16.77
CA GLY A 39 17.51 8.47 -15.91
C GLY A 39 16.05 8.20 -15.54
N SER A 40 15.36 7.29 -16.23
CA SER A 40 13.89 7.14 -16.10
C SER A 40 13.42 6.13 -15.04
N CYS A 41 14.31 5.43 -14.32
CA CYS A 41 13.93 4.31 -13.44
C CYS A 41 13.59 4.71 -11.98
N GLY A 42 13.27 5.98 -11.69
CA GLY A 42 13.28 6.50 -10.32
C GLY A 42 11.94 6.61 -9.56
N LEU A 43 10.77 6.46 -10.20
CA LEU A 43 9.51 6.93 -9.58
C LEU A 43 8.35 5.92 -9.55
N ALA A 44 8.64 4.62 -9.60
CA ALA A 44 7.61 3.58 -9.44
C ALA A 44 7.34 3.27 -7.96
N THR A 45 6.80 4.22 -7.18
CA THR A 45 6.23 3.87 -5.87
C THR A 45 4.91 3.14 -6.08
N THR A 46 4.88 1.84 -5.76
CA THR A 46 3.69 1.00 -5.92
C THR A 46 2.59 1.39 -4.93
N ARG A 47 1.33 1.29 -5.37
CA ARG A 47 0.15 1.62 -4.55
C ARG A 47 -0.10 0.52 -3.52
N PRO A 48 -0.04 0.78 -2.19
CA PRO A 48 -0.14 -0.23 -1.14
C PRO A 48 -1.60 -0.64 -0.90
N LYS A 49 -2.21 -1.34 -1.86
CA LYS A 49 -3.61 -1.78 -1.77
C LYS A 49 -3.78 -2.88 -0.71
N LEU A 50 -2.80 -3.78 -0.60
CA LEU A 50 -2.87 -4.92 0.30
C LEU A 50 -2.80 -4.48 1.77
N GLU A 51 -1.81 -3.68 2.11
CA GLU A 51 -1.55 -3.22 3.49
C GLU A 51 -2.70 -2.35 4.00
N MET A 52 -3.28 -1.51 3.15
CA MET A 52 -4.46 -0.72 3.50
C MET A 52 -5.68 -1.59 3.80
N ARG A 53 -5.89 -2.68 3.04
CA ARG A 53 -6.99 -3.62 3.28
C ARG A 53 -6.79 -4.41 4.57
N MET A 54 -5.57 -4.86 4.85
CA MET A 54 -5.22 -5.56 6.10
C MET A 54 -5.42 -4.65 7.32
N ALA A 55 -4.98 -3.39 7.24
CA ALA A 55 -5.22 -2.43 8.32
C ALA A 55 -6.71 -2.17 8.56
N GLN A 56 -7.51 -2.13 7.49
CA GLN A 56 -8.96 -1.97 7.59
C GLN A 56 -9.63 -3.20 8.23
N SER A 57 -9.30 -4.42 7.79
CA SER A 57 -9.87 -5.64 8.36
C SER A 57 -9.51 -5.78 9.83
N ALA A 58 -8.25 -5.55 10.21
CA ALA A 58 -7.81 -5.58 11.60
C ALA A 58 -8.52 -4.53 12.46
N PHE A 59 -8.72 -3.32 11.95
CA PHE A 59 -9.42 -2.27 12.69
C PHE A 59 -10.91 -2.58 12.91
N VAL A 60 -11.56 -3.21 11.92
CA VAL A 60 -12.95 -3.68 12.04
C VAL A 60 -13.04 -4.82 13.07
N ALA A 61 -12.14 -5.80 13.01
CA ALA A 61 -12.10 -6.90 13.97
C ALA A 61 -11.90 -6.39 15.42
N ALA A 62 -10.97 -5.46 15.64
CA ALA A 62 -10.79 -4.82 16.94
C ALA A 62 -12.04 -4.06 17.43
N LYS A 63 -12.80 -3.45 16.50
CA LYS A 63 -14.07 -2.79 16.83
C LYS A 63 -15.13 -3.80 17.24
N GLU A 64 -15.27 -4.90 16.50
CA GLU A 64 -16.22 -5.99 16.78
C GLU A 64 -15.93 -6.69 18.11
N ALA A 65 -14.65 -6.78 18.50
CA ALA A 65 -14.23 -7.29 19.80
C ALA A 65 -14.44 -6.30 20.97
N ASN A 66 -15.11 -5.17 20.75
CA ASN A 66 -15.33 -4.11 21.75
C ASN A 66 -14.03 -3.55 22.35
N ALA A 67 -12.95 -3.46 21.57
CA ALA A 67 -11.68 -2.93 22.06
C ALA A 67 -11.75 -1.44 22.49
N GLN A 68 -12.82 -0.72 22.12
CA GLN A 68 -13.09 0.64 22.60
C GLN A 68 -13.24 0.71 24.13
N THR A 69 -13.90 -0.27 24.73
CA THR A 69 -14.13 -0.32 26.18
C THR A 69 -13.04 -1.14 26.89
N LEU A 70 -12.66 -2.27 26.30
CA LEU A 70 -11.74 -3.23 26.93
C LEU A 70 -10.26 -2.83 26.78
N ALA A 71 -9.90 -2.14 25.69
CA ALA A 71 -8.52 -1.74 25.38
C ALA A 71 -8.42 -0.33 24.72
N PRO A 72 -9.01 0.73 25.33
CA PRO A 72 -9.16 2.06 24.72
C PRO A 72 -7.84 2.68 24.26
N GLY A 73 -6.77 2.53 25.03
CA GLY A 73 -5.48 3.15 24.73
C GLY A 73 -4.84 2.61 23.44
N LEU A 74 -4.96 1.30 23.18
CA LEU A 74 -4.44 0.70 21.94
C LEU A 74 -5.38 0.94 20.77
N TYR A 75 -6.69 0.85 21.00
CA TYR A 75 -7.69 1.12 19.99
C TYR A 75 -7.57 2.54 19.43
N ARG A 76 -7.40 3.55 20.30
CA ARG A 76 -7.27 4.95 19.87
C ARG A 76 -5.96 5.23 19.11
N LYS A 77 -4.87 4.53 19.46
CA LYS A 77 -3.62 4.55 18.68
C LYS A 77 -3.83 3.93 17.29
N ALA A 78 -4.52 2.80 17.21
CA ALA A 78 -4.84 2.16 15.94
C ALA A 78 -5.67 3.10 15.05
N GLU A 79 -6.72 3.70 15.60
CA GLU A 79 -7.57 4.68 14.90
C GLU A 79 -6.77 5.87 14.37
N PHE A 80 -5.93 6.46 15.20
CA PHE A 80 -5.09 7.59 14.80
C PHE A 80 -4.18 7.26 13.61
N TYR A 81 -3.51 6.11 13.63
CA TYR A 81 -2.67 5.67 12.51
C TYR A 81 -3.49 5.28 11.28
N TYR A 82 -4.66 4.68 11.46
CA TYR A 82 -5.58 4.36 10.37
C TYR A 82 -6.04 5.62 9.62
N LEU A 83 -6.44 6.66 10.36
CA LEU A 83 -6.85 7.94 9.78
C LEU A 83 -5.68 8.64 9.07
N LYS A 84 -4.47 8.61 9.64
CA LYS A 84 -3.25 9.11 8.98
C LYS A 84 -2.91 8.33 7.71
N ALA A 85 -3.09 7.02 7.71
CA ALA A 85 -2.89 6.18 6.54
C ALA A 85 -3.87 6.56 5.42
N LYS A 86 -5.17 6.71 5.73
CA LYS A 86 -6.19 7.16 4.76
C LYS A 86 -5.88 8.54 4.19
N SER A 87 -5.51 9.50 5.03
CA SER A 87 -5.15 10.85 4.60
C SER A 87 -3.93 10.83 3.67
N SER A 88 -2.86 10.12 4.04
CA SER A 88 -1.66 9.98 3.21
C SER A 88 -1.94 9.26 1.89
N TYR A 89 -2.80 8.24 1.91
CA TYR A 89 -3.21 7.50 0.72
C TYR A 89 -3.99 8.38 -0.26
N LYS A 90 -4.89 9.24 0.24
CA LYS A 90 -5.61 10.25 -0.57
C LYS A 90 -4.65 11.25 -1.23
N ARG A 91 -3.62 11.67 -0.50
CA ARG A 91 -2.56 12.59 -0.99
C ARG A 91 -1.52 11.91 -1.90
N LYS A 92 -1.69 10.64 -2.24
CA LYS A 92 -0.76 9.82 -3.05
C LYS A 92 0.63 9.64 -2.41
N TYR A 93 0.78 9.86 -1.11
CA TYR A 93 2.01 9.55 -0.36
C TYR A 93 2.03 8.08 0.05
N PHE A 94 2.24 7.21 -0.93
CA PHE A 94 2.10 5.76 -0.76
C PHE A 94 3.09 5.14 0.24
N ASN A 95 4.35 5.59 0.27
CA ASN A 95 5.34 5.10 1.24
C ASN A 95 4.93 5.39 2.69
N LYS A 96 4.50 6.63 2.97
CA LYS A 96 4.00 7.02 4.30
C LYS A 96 2.70 6.30 4.64
N ALA A 97 1.79 6.18 3.68
CA ALA A 97 0.53 5.45 3.87
C ALA A 97 0.77 3.99 4.26
N LYS A 98 1.72 3.31 3.60
CA LYS A 98 2.12 1.94 3.92
C LYS A 98 2.65 1.83 5.35
N GLN A 99 3.56 2.72 5.75
CA GLN A 99 4.11 2.73 7.12
C GLN A 99 3.02 2.91 8.17
N TYR A 100 2.11 3.86 7.97
CA TYR A 100 0.99 4.08 8.89
C TYR A 100 -0.01 2.93 8.90
N ALA A 101 -0.27 2.28 7.75
CA ALA A 101 -1.14 1.11 7.67
C ALA A 101 -0.59 -0.07 8.48
N ILE A 102 0.71 -0.35 8.35
CA ILE A 102 1.37 -1.41 9.13
C ILE A 102 1.31 -1.11 10.63
N LEU A 103 1.51 0.14 11.04
CA LEU A 103 1.38 0.53 12.44
C LEU A 103 -0.06 0.37 12.94
N SER A 104 -1.04 0.85 12.16
CA SER A 104 -2.46 0.69 12.46
C SER A 104 -2.83 -0.78 12.65
N GLN A 105 -2.41 -1.65 11.74
CA GLN A 105 -2.66 -3.09 11.80
C GLN A 105 -2.11 -3.68 13.11
N LYS A 106 -0.83 -3.43 13.42
CA LYS A 106 -0.18 -3.95 14.64
C LYS A 106 -0.89 -3.51 15.93
N PHE A 107 -1.35 -2.27 16.00
CA PHE A 107 -2.08 -1.79 17.19
C PHE A 107 -3.50 -2.35 17.25
N ALA A 108 -4.17 -2.51 16.10
CA ALA A 108 -5.50 -3.10 16.02
C ALA A 108 -5.49 -4.57 16.45
N GLU A 109 -4.57 -5.38 15.92
CA GLU A 109 -4.42 -6.80 16.29
C GLU A 109 -4.14 -6.97 17.79
N LYS A 110 -3.28 -6.10 18.37
CA LYS A 110 -3.03 -6.10 19.82
C LYS A 110 -4.27 -5.72 20.62
N ALA A 111 -5.02 -4.73 20.16
CA ALA A 111 -6.23 -4.28 20.83
C ALA A 111 -7.30 -5.38 20.80
N GLU A 112 -7.49 -6.02 19.65
CA GLU A 112 -8.37 -7.18 19.46
C GLU A 112 -7.99 -8.32 20.40
N TYR A 113 -6.73 -8.75 20.39
CA TYR A 113 -6.24 -9.82 21.26
C TYR A 113 -6.50 -9.52 22.75
N ILE A 114 -6.18 -8.31 23.21
CA ILE A 114 -6.41 -7.93 24.61
C ILE A 114 -7.89 -7.89 24.95
N SER A 115 -8.73 -7.39 24.04
CA SER A 115 -10.18 -7.34 24.25
C SER A 115 -10.79 -8.74 24.33
N ILE A 116 -10.42 -9.66 23.43
CA ILE A 116 -10.85 -11.06 23.48
C ILE A 116 -10.36 -11.73 24.77
N ARG A 117 -9.09 -11.51 25.14
CA ARG A 117 -8.52 -12.08 26.36
C ARG A 117 -9.24 -11.60 27.62
N LYS A 118 -9.51 -10.29 27.71
CA LYS A 118 -10.25 -9.72 28.85
C LYS A 118 -11.68 -10.25 28.90
N LYS A 119 -12.37 -10.27 27.76
CA LYS A 119 -13.73 -10.82 27.65
C LYS A 119 -13.78 -12.28 28.13
N ALA A 120 -12.82 -13.10 27.70
CA ALA A 120 -12.75 -14.51 28.10
C ALA A 120 -12.40 -14.72 29.59
N LEU A 121 -11.56 -13.86 30.17
CA LEU A 121 -11.16 -13.96 31.58
C LEU A 121 -12.20 -13.39 32.55
N GLU A 122 -12.91 -12.34 32.14
CA GLU A 122 -13.90 -11.66 32.97
C GLU A 122 -15.31 -12.28 32.82
N ASN A 123 -15.49 -13.32 31.98
CA ASN A 123 -16.77 -13.96 31.67
C ASN A 123 -17.91 -12.93 31.44
N LEU A 124 -17.60 -11.90 30.64
CA LEU A 124 -18.53 -10.86 30.19
C LEU A 124 -19.22 -11.24 28.86
#